data_AF-A0A651G998-F1
#
_entry.id   AF-A0A651G998-F1
#
_cell.length_a   1.000
_cell.length_b   1.000
_cell.length_c   1.000
_cell.angle_alpha   90.00
_cell.angle_beta   90.00
_cell.angle_gamma   90.00
#
_symmetry.space_group_name_H-M   'P 1'
#
loop_
_entity.id
_entity.type
_entity.pdbx_description
1 polymer ?
#
loop_
_entity_poly.entity_id
_entity_poly.type
_entity_poly.pdbx_seq_one_letter_code
_entity_poly.pdbx_strand_id
1 'polypeptide(L)'
;MSTDLIFHILSKRKWQERNNAGTYSTGEDEIECVTASFLNEYLNSQFQGRKNLLLLVIDQNRLANSILKEENGKLYLSLGINLDAVLDKIRVDSAKDGSFDIQVESHV
;
A
#
# COMPACT_ATOMS: atom_id res chain seq x y z
N MET A 1 14.10 4.66 -15.99
CA MET A 1 13.42 5.68 -15.16
C MET A 1 13.18 5.03 -13.82
N SER A 2 13.66 5.63 -12.72
CA SER A 2 13.40 5.08 -11.37
C SER A 2 11.89 5.11 -11.16
N THR A 3 11.28 3.96 -10.93
CA THR A 3 9.84 3.91 -10.62
C THR A 3 9.71 4.07 -9.12
N ASP A 4 9.12 5.17 -8.67
CA ASP A 4 8.87 5.38 -7.25
C ASP A 4 7.61 4.60 -6.87
N LEU A 5 7.83 3.35 -6.45
CA LEU A 5 6.77 2.46 -5.99
C LEU A 5 6.46 2.72 -4.52
N ILE A 6 5.18 2.88 -4.22
CA ILE A 6 4.65 2.96 -2.85
C ILE A 6 3.62 1.87 -2.62
N PHE A 7 3.37 1.56 -1.35
CA PHE A 7 2.58 0.41 -0.95
C PHE A 7 1.45 0.82 -0.01
N HIS A 8 0.23 0.41 -0.33
CA HIS A 8 -0.91 0.53 0.58
C HIS A 8 -1.35 -0.85 1.06
N ILE A 9 -1.52 -1.01 2.38
CA ILE A 9 -1.87 -2.29 3.00
C ILE A 9 -3.31 -2.21 3.50
N LEU A 10 -4.11 -3.19 3.11
CA LEU A 10 -5.50 -3.33 3.55
C LEU A 10 -5.90 -4.79 3.69
N SER A 11 -7.04 -5.07 4.32
CA SER A 11 -7.60 -6.42 4.28
C SER A 11 -8.28 -6.68 2.94
N LYS A 12 -8.27 -7.94 2.47
CA LYS A 12 -8.97 -8.33 1.24
C LYS A 12 -10.46 -7.92 1.24
N ARG A 13 -11.11 -7.96 2.40
CA ARG A 13 -12.51 -7.52 2.55
C ARG A 13 -12.67 -6.03 2.27
N LYS A 14 -11.82 -5.17 2.84
CA LYS A 14 -11.85 -3.72 2.62
C LYS A 14 -11.69 -3.39 1.13
N TRP A 15 -10.83 -4.11 0.40
CA TRP A 15 -10.66 -3.92 -1.03
C TRP A 15 -11.96 -4.11 -1.81
N GLN A 16 -12.68 -5.21 -1.56
CA GLN A 16 -13.91 -5.55 -2.27
C GLN A 16 -15.03 -4.53 -2.02
N GLU A 17 -15.11 -4.00 -0.81
CA GLU A 17 -16.14 -3.02 -0.42
C GLU A 17 -15.88 -1.62 -1.01
N ARG A 18 -14.62 -1.30 -1.33
CA ARG A 18 -14.17 0.08 -1.52
C ARG A 18 -13.56 0.38 -2.89
N ASN A 19 -13.40 -0.63 -3.73
CA ASN A 19 -12.98 -0.45 -5.10
C ASN A 19 -14.21 -0.26 -6.01
N ASN A 20 -14.55 0.97 -6.35
CA ASN A 20 -15.69 1.30 -7.20
C ASN A 20 -15.31 2.35 -8.26
N ALA A 21 -15.84 2.19 -9.48
CA ALA A 21 -15.78 3.20 -10.54
C ALA A 21 -14.35 3.74 -10.86
N GLY A 22 -13.32 2.88 -10.81
CA GLY A 22 -11.96 3.27 -11.19
C GLY A 22 -11.12 3.92 -10.08
N THR A 23 -11.67 4.04 -8.87
CA THR A 23 -10.96 4.59 -7.70
C THR A 23 -11.17 3.69 -6.48
N TYR A 24 -10.11 3.48 -5.72
CA TYR A 24 -10.16 2.94 -4.36
C TYR A 24 -10.18 4.09 -3.35
N SER A 25 -11.12 4.08 -2.41
CA SER A 25 -11.18 5.07 -1.33
C SER A 25 -11.38 4.39 0.03
N THR A 26 -10.71 4.88 1.06
CA THR A 26 -10.90 4.40 2.43
C THR A 26 -12.17 4.96 3.08
N GLY A 27 -12.83 5.94 2.47
CA GLY A 27 -13.87 6.75 3.11
C GLY A 27 -13.33 7.65 4.23
N GLU A 28 -12.00 7.72 4.37
CA GLU A 28 -11.26 8.62 5.25
C GLU A 28 -10.66 9.74 4.39
N ASP A 29 -10.26 10.83 5.02
CA ASP A 29 -9.72 12.00 4.32
C ASP A 29 -8.34 11.74 3.69
N GLU A 30 -7.62 10.73 4.22
CA GLU A 30 -6.27 10.40 3.83
C GLU A 30 -6.08 8.88 3.64
N ILE A 31 -5.14 8.52 2.76
CA ILE A 31 -4.66 7.15 2.59
C ILE A 31 -3.19 7.09 2.94
N GLU A 32 -2.85 6.29 3.94
CA GLU A 32 -1.47 6.00 4.33
C GLU A 32 -0.87 4.94 3.38
N CYS A 33 0.23 5.31 2.73
CA CYS A 33 1.09 4.45 1.94
C CYS A 33 2.49 4.44 2.55
N VAL A 34 3.32 3.46 2.18
CA VAL A 34 4.70 3.36 2.64
C VAL A 34 5.65 3.07 1.49
N THR A 35 6.91 3.49 1.63
CA THR A 35 7.98 3.14 0.69
C THR A 35 8.42 1.68 0.86
N ALA A 36 9.13 1.15 -0.13
CA ALA A 36 9.71 -0.21 -0.05
C ALA A 36 10.61 -0.38 1.18
N SER A 37 11.44 0.62 1.47
CA SER A 37 12.39 0.59 2.60
C SER A 37 11.71 0.53 3.97
N PHE A 38 10.48 1.04 4.08
CA PHE A 38 9.73 1.09 5.34
C PHE A 38 8.65 0.00 5.45
N LEU A 39 8.41 -0.76 4.37
CA LEU A 39 7.30 -1.70 4.28
C LEU A 39 7.30 -2.76 5.39
N ASN A 40 8.45 -3.39 5.65
CA ASN A 40 8.54 -4.45 6.67
C ASN A 40 8.36 -3.90 8.08
N GLU A 41 8.95 -2.75 8.40
CA GLU A 41 8.75 -2.10 9.70
C GLU A 41 7.27 -1.76 9.91
N TYR A 42 6.63 -1.22 8.88
CA TYR A 42 5.22 -0.88 8.91
C TYR A 42 4.32 -2.11 9.09
N LEU A 43 4.54 -3.19 8.33
CA LEU A 43 3.78 -4.44 8.46
C LEU A 43 3.93 -5.07 9.84
N ASN A 44 5.16 -5.12 10.35
CA ASN A 44 5.44 -5.70 11.68
C ASN A 44 4.91 -4.84 12.82
N SER A 45 4.81 -3.52 12.68
CA SER A 45 4.25 -2.65 13.72
C SER A 45 2.72 -2.57 13.71
N GLN A 46 2.10 -2.51 12.54
CA GLN A 46 0.65 -2.27 12.41
C GLN A 46 -0.18 -3.54 12.18
N PHE A 47 0.43 -4.59 11.62
CA PHE A 47 -0.30 -5.76 11.11
C PHE A 47 0.19 -7.10 11.66
N GLN A 48 1.05 -7.11 12.70
CA GLN A 48 1.61 -8.33 13.28
C GLN A 48 0.55 -9.43 13.51
N GLY A 49 0.86 -10.65 13.09
CA GLY A 49 -0.01 -11.83 13.22
C GLY A 49 -1.23 -11.84 12.31
N ARG A 50 -1.45 -10.82 11.49
CA ARG A 50 -2.61 -10.76 10.58
C ARG A 50 -2.38 -11.59 9.32
N LYS A 51 -3.49 -12.07 8.78
CA LYS A 51 -3.57 -12.82 7.53
C LYS A 51 -4.65 -12.22 6.63
N ASN A 52 -4.67 -12.65 5.37
CA ASN A 52 -5.52 -12.18 4.30
C ASN A 52 -5.39 -10.67 4.07
N LEU A 53 -4.15 -10.16 4.18
CA LEU A 53 -3.83 -8.81 3.77
C LEU A 53 -3.65 -8.75 2.27
N LEU A 54 -3.90 -7.58 1.72
CA LEU A 54 -3.63 -7.20 0.37
C LEU A 54 -2.62 -6.05 0.43
N LEU A 55 -1.56 -6.17 -0.35
CA LEU A 55 -0.57 -5.14 -0.57
C LEU A 55 -0.78 -4.61 -1.98
N LEU A 56 -1.21 -3.36 -2.09
CA LEU A 56 -1.33 -2.65 -3.35
C LEU A 56 0.04 -2.11 -3.72
N VAL A 57 0.53 -2.46 -4.91
CA VAL A 57 1.74 -1.89 -5.50
C VAL A 57 1.32 -0.72 -6.36
N ILE A 58 1.76 0.49 -6.01
CA ILE A 58 1.27 1.74 -6.61
C ILE A 58 2.43 2.47 -7.28
N ASP A 59 2.27 2.82 -8.56
CA ASP A 59 3.18 3.70 -9.29
C ASP A 59 2.86 5.15 -8.95
N GLN A 60 3.76 5.81 -8.21
CA GLN A 60 3.57 7.20 -7.80
C GLN A 60 3.43 8.15 -9.00
N ASN A 61 4.03 7.84 -10.16
CA ASN A 61 3.96 8.69 -11.35
C ASN A 61 2.57 8.65 -12.03
N ARG A 62 1.76 7.63 -11.72
CA ARG A 62 0.40 7.46 -12.24
C ARG A 62 -0.67 7.93 -11.27
N LEU A 63 -0.28 8.36 -10.06
CA LEU A 63 -1.23 8.88 -9.09
C LEU A 63 -1.84 10.17 -9.62
N ALA A 64 -3.18 10.19 -9.68
CA ALA A 64 -3.94 11.39 -9.97
C ALA A 64 -4.00 12.34 -8.75
N ASN A 65 -3.73 11.80 -7.56
CA ASN A 65 -3.87 12.51 -6.28
C ASN A 65 -2.52 13.02 -5.78
N SER A 66 -2.55 14.15 -5.06
CA SER A 66 -1.37 14.75 -4.47
C SER A 66 -0.95 14.03 -3.18
N ILE A 67 0.37 13.92 -2.97
CA ILE A 67 0.94 13.59 -1.67
C ILE A 67 0.82 14.82 -0.78
N LEU A 68 0.10 14.68 0.33
CA LEU A 68 -0.10 15.74 1.33
C LEU A 68 1.11 15.89 2.24
N LYS A 69 1.70 14.75 2.63
CA LYS A 69 2.81 14.68 3.58
C LYS A 69 3.64 13.42 3.37
N GLU A 70 4.94 13.54 3.61
CA GLU A 70 5.87 12.42 3.70
C GLU A 70 6.62 12.48 5.04
N GLU A 71 6.66 11.37 5.78
CA GLU A 71 7.34 11.27 7.07
C GLU A 71 7.86 9.85 7.29
N ASN A 72 9.18 9.72 7.49
CA ASN A 72 9.83 8.46 7.85
C ASN A 72 9.42 7.26 6.96
N GLY A 73 9.38 7.46 5.64
CA GLY A 73 8.98 6.41 4.68
C GLY A 73 7.48 6.14 4.58
N LYS A 74 6.65 6.96 5.25
CA LYS A 74 5.20 6.99 5.05
C LYS A 74 4.81 8.16 4.15
N LEU A 75 3.78 7.94 3.33
CA LEU A 75 3.18 8.95 2.47
C LEU A 75 1.68 9.01 2.74
N TYR A 76 1.14 10.22 2.85
CA TYR A 76 -0.28 10.46 3.06
C TYR A 76 -0.87 11.07 1.80
N LEU A 77 -1.77 10.32 1.14
CA LEU A 77 -2.43 10.74 -0.09
C LEU A 77 -3.83 11.29 0.20
N SER A 78 -4.26 12.30 -0.56
CA SER A 78 -5.64 12.79 -0.50
C SER A 78 -6.60 11.90 -1.30
N LEU A 79 -7.86 11.81 -0.84
CA LEU A 79 -9.04 11.49 -1.65
C LEU A 79 -9.08 10.15 -2.42
N GLY A 80 -8.17 9.21 -2.21
CA GLY A 80 -8.22 7.88 -2.82
C GLY A 80 -6.96 7.47 -3.58
N ILE A 81 -7.03 6.33 -4.27
CA ILE A 81 -6.04 5.85 -5.23
C ILE A 81 -6.78 5.51 -6.53
N ASN A 82 -6.42 6.16 -7.64
CA ASN A 82 -6.93 5.77 -8.96
C ASN A 82 -6.37 4.39 -9.34
N LEU A 83 -7.23 3.50 -9.85
CA LEU A 83 -6.85 2.11 -10.12
C LEU A 83 -5.77 1.96 -11.20
N ASP A 84 -5.65 2.92 -12.11
CA ASP A 84 -4.59 2.94 -13.12
C ASP A 84 -3.19 3.09 -12.51
N ALA A 85 -3.10 3.67 -11.30
CA ALA A 85 -1.86 3.71 -10.53
C ALA A 85 -1.53 2.39 -9.83
N VAL A 86 -2.50 1.48 -9.67
CA VAL A 86 -2.28 0.19 -9.01
C VAL A 86 -1.73 -0.81 -10.03
N LEU A 87 -0.42 -1.06 -9.95
CA LEU A 87 0.28 -2.00 -10.82
C LEU A 87 -0.02 -3.46 -10.48
N ASP A 88 -0.07 -3.79 -9.20
CA ASP A 88 -0.32 -5.15 -8.73
C ASP A 88 -0.97 -5.18 -7.34
N LYS A 89 -1.53 -6.35 -6.99
CA LYS A 89 -2.22 -6.64 -5.74
C LYS A 89 -1.72 -7.97 -5.19
N ILE A 90 -0.79 -7.89 -4.26
CA ILE A 90 -0.12 -9.06 -3.70
C ILE A 90 -0.85 -9.47 -2.43
N ARG A 91 -1.24 -10.74 -2.33
CA ARG A 91 -1.77 -11.28 -1.07
C ARG A 91 -0.61 -11.54 -0.11
N VAL A 92 -0.74 -11.07 1.12
CA VAL A 92 0.28 -11.24 2.15
C VAL A 92 -0.33 -11.83 3.42
N ASP A 93 0.34 -12.83 3.97
CA ASP A 93 0.02 -13.48 5.24
C ASP A 93 1.25 -13.41 6.13
N SER A 94 1.08 -13.17 7.44
CA SER A 94 2.19 -13.24 8.38
C SER A 94 2.76 -14.66 8.46
N ALA A 95 4.04 -14.76 8.80
CA ALA A 95 4.69 -16.01 9.15
C ALA A 95 4.08 -16.64 10.42
N LYS A 96 4.55 -17.84 10.79
CA LYS A 96 4.04 -18.58 11.97
C LYS A 96 4.25 -17.85 13.29
N ASP A 97 5.31 -17.06 13.40
CA ASP A 97 5.62 -16.20 14.54
C ASP A 97 4.91 -14.84 14.49
N GLY A 98 4.11 -14.61 13.45
CA GLY A 98 3.37 -13.38 13.23
C GLY A 98 4.16 -12.26 12.56
N SER A 99 5.44 -12.50 12.21
CA SER A 99 6.27 -11.52 11.51
C SER A 99 5.96 -11.44 10.01
N PHE A 100 6.39 -10.33 9.39
CA PHE A 100 6.43 -10.15 7.95
C PHE A 100 7.87 -9.92 7.49
N ASP A 101 8.25 -10.56 6.40
CA ASP A 101 9.52 -10.35 5.71
C ASP A 101 9.26 -10.38 4.19
N ILE A 102 8.99 -9.20 3.65
CA ILE A 102 8.67 -8.97 2.24
C ILE A 102 9.91 -8.47 1.54
N GLN A 103 10.34 -9.19 0.51
CA GLN A 103 11.42 -8.77 -0.37
C GLN A 103 10.83 -8.04 -1.58
N VAL A 104 11.22 -6.78 -1.76
CA VAL A 104 10.85 -5.98 -2.92
C VAL A 104 12.07 -5.84 -3.80
N GLU A 105 12.07 -6.51 -4.95
CA GLU A 105 13.14 -6.39 -5.94
C GLU A 105 12.82 -5.27 -6.94
N SER A 106 13.54 -4.16 -6.84
CA SER A 106 13.58 -3.17 -7.91
C SER A 106 14.56 -3.64 -8.97
N HIS A 107 14.07 -4.14 -10.10
CA HIS A 107 14.93 -4.37 -11.27
C HIS A 107 15.30 -3.00 -11.85
N VAL A 108 16.56 -2.61 -11.63
CA VAL A 108 17.15 -1.34 -12.11
C VAL A 108 17.63 -1.47 -13.56
#